data_AF-A0A927VHG1-F1
#
_entry.id   AF-A0A927VHG1-F1
#
_cell.length_a   1.000
_cell.length_b   1.000
_cell.length_c   1.000
_cell.angle_alpha   90.00
_cell.angle_beta   90.00
_cell.angle_gamma   90.00
#
_symmetry.space_group_name_H-M   'P 1'
#
loop_
_entity.id
_entity.type
_entity.pdbx_description
1 polymer ?
#
loop_
_entity_poly.entity_id
_entity_poly.type
_entity_poly.pdbx_seq_one_letter_code
_entity_poly.pdbx_strand_id
1 'polypeptide(L)'
;MARNYLKKDLGEGYYLQYWEKSNGIGGYHPVGMNLYKEDVLINEITDKWGYFLEFPGTLPGSWKSKLAGGFEEAMNFVFSAGKMEEGRFRLGWMVQPDGRYYADEDGFGEEPDEEIWLYAYVSKEGRFLTDFAENVEEL
;
A
#
# COMPACT_ATOMS: atom_id res chain seq x y z
N MET A 1 20.41 -5.15 -3.35
CA MET A 1 19.94 -5.85 -4.57
C MET A 1 18.45 -6.09 -4.41
N ALA A 2 17.61 -5.46 -5.21
CA ALA A 2 16.18 -5.79 -5.22
C ALA A 2 16.03 -7.22 -5.75
N ARG A 3 15.48 -8.12 -4.92
CA ARG A 3 15.34 -9.54 -5.24
C ARG A 3 14.04 -9.73 -6.02
N ASN A 4 14.14 -9.66 -7.35
CA ASN A 4 13.08 -9.90 -8.32
C ASN A 4 11.92 -8.90 -8.31
N TYR A 5 11.36 -8.63 -9.49
CA TYR A 5 10.08 -7.96 -9.61
C TYR A 5 8.97 -8.97 -9.24
N LEU A 6 8.01 -8.52 -8.45
CA LEU A 6 6.83 -9.28 -8.07
C LEU A 6 5.64 -8.82 -8.91
N LYS A 7 4.69 -9.73 -9.13
CA LYS A 7 3.44 -9.45 -9.83
C LYS A 7 2.25 -9.84 -8.96
N LYS A 8 1.30 -8.92 -8.81
CA LYS A 8 0.00 -9.15 -8.19
C LYS A 8 -1.07 -9.11 -9.28
N ASP A 9 -1.57 -10.28 -9.65
CA ASP A 9 -2.66 -10.43 -10.61
C ASP A 9 -3.95 -9.77 -10.07
N LEU A 10 -4.56 -8.94 -10.91
CA LEU A 10 -5.84 -8.28 -10.65
C LEU A 10 -6.97 -8.90 -11.50
N GLY A 11 -6.67 -9.77 -12.46
CA GLY A 11 -7.66 -10.30 -13.41
C GLY A 11 -7.85 -9.42 -14.65
N GLU A 12 -8.55 -9.95 -15.65
CA GLU A 12 -8.79 -9.30 -16.96
C GLU A 12 -7.51 -8.84 -17.69
N GLY A 13 -6.38 -9.52 -17.41
CA GLY A 13 -5.07 -9.17 -17.94
C GLY A 13 -4.36 -8.03 -17.20
N TYR A 14 -4.97 -7.44 -16.16
CA TYR A 14 -4.34 -6.43 -15.33
C TYR A 14 -3.50 -7.05 -14.20
N TYR A 15 -2.36 -6.43 -13.90
CA TYR A 15 -1.58 -6.75 -12.71
C TYR A 15 -0.78 -5.54 -12.22
N LEU A 16 -0.47 -5.55 -10.93
CA LEU A 16 0.53 -4.65 -10.35
C LEU A 16 1.89 -5.33 -10.42
N GLN A 17 2.90 -4.62 -10.89
CA GLN A 17 4.31 -5.02 -10.82
C GLN A 17 5.04 -4.09 -9.87
N TYR A 18 5.87 -4.63 -8.98
CA TYR A 18 6.62 -3.86 -8.00
C TYR A 18 7.89 -4.59 -7.59
N TRP A 19 8.78 -3.88 -6.91
CA TRP A 19 9.96 -4.45 -6.26
C TRP A 19 9.75 -4.48 -4.75
N GLU A 20 10.41 -5.40 -4.06
CA GLU A 20 10.50 -5.35 -2.61
C GLU A 20 11.84 -4.77 -2.16
N LYS A 21 11.77 -3.85 -1.21
CA LYS A 21 12.90 -3.28 -0.51
C LYS A 21 12.76 -3.56 0.98
N SER A 22 13.87 -3.82 1.67
CA SER A 22 13.84 -3.96 3.13
C SER A 22 13.39 -2.64 3.77
N ASN A 23 12.48 -2.73 4.73
CA ASN A 23 11.96 -1.58 5.48
C ASN A 23 12.84 -1.19 6.70
N GLY A 24 13.95 -1.89 6.92
CA GLY A 24 14.89 -1.60 8.01
C GLY A 24 14.50 -2.16 9.40
N ILE A 25 13.33 -2.79 9.52
CA ILE A 25 12.79 -3.35 10.78
C ILE A 25 12.45 -4.84 10.64
N GLY A 26 13.27 -5.57 9.88
CA GLY A 26 13.09 -7.02 9.65
C GLY A 26 12.05 -7.40 8.59
N GLY A 27 11.38 -6.43 7.95
CA GLY A 27 10.38 -6.64 6.91
C GLY A 27 10.77 -6.09 5.53
N TYR A 28 9.82 -6.14 4.60
CA TYR A 28 9.92 -5.61 3.24
C TYR A 28 8.67 -4.81 2.88
N HIS A 29 8.82 -3.89 1.94
CA HIS A 29 7.75 -3.04 1.43
C HIS A 29 7.85 -2.86 -0.09
N PRO A 30 6.72 -2.63 -0.79
CA PRO A 30 6.69 -2.48 -2.23
C PRO A 30 7.21 -1.09 -2.66
N VAL A 31 8.03 -1.06 -3.70
CA VAL A 31 8.54 0.17 -4.33
C VAL A 31 8.49 0.07 -5.84
N GLY A 32 8.38 1.21 -6.53
CA GLY A 32 8.26 1.26 -7.99
C GLY A 32 7.06 0.47 -8.49
N MET A 33 5.91 0.67 -7.85
CA MET A 33 4.68 -0.05 -8.17
C MET A 33 4.04 0.54 -9.42
N ASN A 34 3.80 -0.31 -10.40
CA ASN A 34 3.26 0.03 -11.71
C ASN A 34 2.06 -0.84 -12.04
N LEU A 35 1.03 -0.24 -12.62
CA LEU A 35 -0.12 -0.94 -13.19
C LEU A 35 0.17 -1.31 -14.65
N TYR A 36 -0.01 -2.58 -14.98
CA TYR A 36 0.08 -3.10 -16.33
C TYR A 36 -1.25 -3.71 -16.78
N LYS A 37 -1.45 -3.72 -18.10
CA LYS A 37 -2.39 -4.59 -18.78
C LYS A 37 -1.62 -5.41 -19.81
N GLU A 38 -1.61 -6.72 -19.65
CA GLU A 38 -0.75 -7.62 -20.42
C GLU A 38 0.71 -7.15 -20.33
N ASP A 39 1.32 -6.67 -21.40
CA ASP A 39 2.70 -6.16 -21.37
C ASP A 39 2.79 -4.63 -21.54
N VAL A 40 1.65 -3.94 -21.48
CA VAL A 40 1.57 -2.48 -21.63
C VAL A 40 1.54 -1.83 -20.25
N LEU A 41 2.52 -0.96 -19.98
CA LEU A 41 2.49 -0.08 -18.82
C LEU A 41 1.31 0.89 -18.98
N ILE A 42 0.42 0.88 -17.99
CA ILE A 42 -0.75 1.77 -17.96
C ILE A 42 -0.44 3.02 -17.13
N ASN A 43 0.05 2.83 -15.90
CA ASN A 43 0.42 3.93 -15.03
C ASN A 43 1.46 3.51 -14.01
N GLU A 44 2.25 4.48 -13.55
CA GLU A 44 3.11 4.35 -12.38
C GLU A 44 2.33 4.82 -11.15
N ILE A 45 2.33 4.03 -10.08
CA ILE A 45 1.58 4.31 -8.84
C ILE A 45 2.51 4.88 -7.77
N THR A 46 3.68 4.26 -7.61
CA THR A 46 4.71 4.74 -6.66
C THR A 46 6.06 4.91 -7.32
N ASP A 47 6.85 5.84 -6.80
CA ASP A 47 8.24 6.01 -7.20
C ASP A 47 9.12 4.84 -6.71
N LYS A 48 10.42 4.87 -7.07
CA LYS A 48 11.40 3.83 -6.68
C LYS A 48 11.65 3.72 -5.16
N TRP A 49 11.11 4.64 -4.36
CA TRP A 49 11.22 4.64 -2.91
C TRP A 49 9.91 4.27 -2.21
N GLY A 50 8.80 4.19 -2.95
CA GLY A 50 7.48 3.84 -2.45
C GLY A 50 6.56 5.04 -2.23
N TYR A 51 6.98 6.27 -2.53
CA TYR A 51 6.12 7.45 -2.46
C TYR A 51 5.07 7.41 -3.56
N PHE A 52 3.82 7.73 -3.24
CA PHE A 52 2.76 7.85 -4.25
C PHE A 52 3.08 8.99 -5.22
N LEU A 53 2.97 8.72 -6.53
CA LEU A 53 3.20 9.74 -7.56
C LEU A 53 2.02 10.71 -7.67
N GLU A 54 0.79 10.19 -7.50
CA GLU A 54 -0.44 10.97 -7.45
C GLU A 54 -1.20 10.61 -6.18
N PHE A 55 -0.75 11.12 -5.02
CA PHE A 55 -1.41 10.85 -3.74
C PHE A 55 -2.80 11.50 -3.71
N PRO A 56 -3.90 10.74 -3.50
CA PRO A 56 -5.24 11.30 -3.52
C PRO A 56 -5.60 12.06 -2.24
N GLY A 57 -4.84 11.87 -1.15
CA GLY A 57 -5.22 12.33 0.18
C GLY A 57 -5.81 11.23 1.03
N THR A 58 -6.27 11.61 2.22
CA THR A 58 -6.94 10.72 3.18
C THR A 58 -8.22 11.36 3.68
N LEU A 59 -9.25 10.57 3.88
CA LEU A 59 -10.42 11.01 4.64
C LEU A 59 -10.13 11.00 6.15
N PRO A 60 -10.80 11.88 6.92
CA PRO A 60 -10.77 11.83 8.37
C PRO A 60 -11.24 10.45 8.88
N GLY A 61 -10.62 9.95 9.94
CA GLY A 61 -10.97 8.67 10.55
C GLY A 61 -10.27 8.45 11.88
N SER A 62 -10.57 7.33 12.54
CA SER A 62 -10.01 6.98 13.84
C SER A 62 -8.51 6.64 13.77
N TRP A 63 -8.07 6.18 12.60
CA TRP A 63 -6.70 5.80 12.29
C TRP A 63 -5.67 6.86 12.71
N LYS A 64 -5.99 8.14 12.50
CA LYS A 64 -5.03 9.22 12.75
C LYS A 64 -4.66 9.34 14.22
N SER A 65 -5.58 9.06 15.14
CA SER A 65 -5.30 9.07 16.59
C SER A 65 -4.61 7.79 17.09
N LYS A 66 -4.55 6.75 16.25
CA LYS A 66 -3.94 5.45 16.56
C LYS A 66 -2.52 5.31 16.03
N LEU A 67 -2.04 6.30 15.26
CA LEU A 67 -0.67 6.31 14.77
C LEU A 67 0.32 6.49 15.93
N ALA A 68 1.24 5.53 16.05
CA ALA A 68 2.39 5.62 16.94
C ALA A 68 3.51 6.50 16.35
N GLY A 69 3.57 6.61 15.02
CA GLY A 69 4.61 7.35 14.28
C GLY A 69 4.09 8.49 13.41
N GLY A 70 5.01 9.12 12.67
CA GLY A 70 4.67 10.11 11.65
C GLY A 70 3.90 9.48 10.49
N PHE A 71 2.95 10.24 9.93
CA PHE A 71 2.28 9.86 8.70
C PHE A 71 3.15 10.24 7.49
N GLU A 72 3.39 9.28 6.60
CA GLU A 72 4.09 9.51 5.35
C GLU A 72 3.24 9.01 4.18
N GLU A 73 3.25 9.73 3.07
CA GLU A 73 2.53 9.39 1.83
C GLU A 73 3.31 8.35 1.01
N ALA A 74 3.69 7.26 1.66
CA ALA A 74 4.53 6.22 1.09
C ALA A 74 4.11 4.80 1.53
N MET A 75 4.27 3.85 0.62
CA MET A 75 4.12 2.41 0.93
C MET A 75 5.34 1.90 1.71
N ASN A 76 5.43 2.25 2.99
CA ASN A 76 6.53 1.83 3.88
C ASN A 76 6.35 0.41 4.46
N PHE A 77 5.16 -0.17 4.28
CA PHE A 77 4.79 -1.51 4.74
C PHE A 77 4.11 -2.30 3.61
N VAL A 78 3.45 -3.41 3.93
CA VAL A 78 2.78 -4.24 2.94
C VAL A 78 1.55 -3.56 2.33
N PHE A 79 1.09 -4.09 1.20
CA PHE A 79 -0.14 -3.64 0.54
C PHE A 79 -1.06 -4.82 0.26
N SER A 80 -2.31 -4.52 -0.06
CA SER A 80 -3.26 -5.48 -0.61
C SER A 80 -3.90 -4.91 -1.87
N ALA A 81 -4.31 -5.77 -2.80
CA ALA A 81 -5.06 -5.37 -3.97
C ALA A 81 -6.15 -6.40 -4.28
N GLY A 82 -7.37 -5.90 -4.47
CA GLY A 82 -8.52 -6.66 -4.95
C GLY A 82 -8.44 -6.94 -6.45
N LYS A 83 -9.40 -7.68 -6.98
CA LYS A 83 -9.52 -7.89 -8.43
C LYS A 83 -10.01 -6.62 -9.13
N MET A 84 -9.70 -6.53 -10.42
CA MET A 84 -10.30 -5.58 -11.34
C MET A 84 -11.76 -5.97 -11.53
N GLU A 85 -12.68 -5.09 -11.14
CA GLU A 85 -14.12 -5.26 -11.23
C GLU A 85 -14.73 -3.92 -11.65
N GLU A 86 -15.61 -3.94 -12.64
CA GLU A 86 -16.29 -2.73 -13.15
C GLU A 86 -15.33 -1.58 -13.53
N GLY A 87 -14.11 -1.92 -13.97
CA GLY A 87 -13.10 -0.94 -14.39
C GLY A 87 -12.33 -0.26 -13.26
N ARG A 88 -12.39 -0.79 -12.03
CA ARG A 88 -11.60 -0.34 -10.88
C ARG A 88 -11.12 -1.53 -10.05
N PHE A 89 -10.14 -1.31 -9.19
CA PHE A 89 -9.73 -2.26 -8.16
C PHE A 89 -9.52 -1.53 -6.84
N ARG A 90 -9.67 -2.24 -5.72
CA ARG A 90 -9.38 -1.72 -4.38
C ARG A 90 -7.91 -1.90 -4.06
N LEU A 91 -7.23 -0.83 -3.69
CA LEU A 91 -5.87 -0.85 -3.15
C LEU A 91 -5.93 -0.64 -1.65
N GLY A 92 -5.36 -1.57 -0.88
CA GLY A 92 -5.14 -1.42 0.56
C GLY A 92 -3.69 -1.07 0.83
N TRP A 93 -3.50 -0.06 1.67
CA TRP A 93 -2.23 0.49 2.08
C TRP A 93 -2.12 0.36 3.60
N MET A 94 -1.18 -0.47 4.06
CA MET A 94 -0.85 -0.53 5.48
C MET A 94 0.01 0.69 5.82
N VAL A 95 -0.53 1.56 6.68
CA VAL A 95 0.16 2.78 7.16
C VAL A 95 0.91 2.53 8.46
N GLN A 96 0.51 1.50 9.20
CA GLN A 96 1.17 1.05 10.44
C GLN A 96 0.95 -0.47 10.59
N PRO A 97 2.02 -1.26 10.75
CA PRO A 97 1.92 -2.68 11.05
C PRO A 97 1.61 -2.92 12.54
N ASP A 98 1.33 -4.16 12.90
CA ASP A 98 1.24 -4.53 14.32
C ASP A 98 2.58 -4.32 15.07
N GLY A 99 2.50 -4.23 16.40
CA GLY A 99 3.63 -3.93 17.29
C GLY A 99 4.82 -4.90 17.20
N ARG A 100 4.67 -6.05 16.53
CA ARG A 100 5.76 -7.02 16.35
C ARG A 100 6.88 -6.50 15.45
N TYR A 101 6.58 -5.59 14.53
CA TYR A 101 7.59 -4.97 13.66
C TYR A 101 8.38 -3.86 14.36
N TYR A 102 7.90 -3.37 15.50
CA TYR A 102 8.56 -2.33 16.31
C TYR A 102 9.36 -2.89 17.49
N ALA A 103 9.41 -4.22 17.65
CA ALA A 103 10.24 -4.84 18.68
C ALA A 103 11.73 -4.64 18.35
N ASP A 104 12.46 -4.00 19.27
CA ASP A 104 13.92 -3.96 19.25
C ASP A 104 14.53 -5.32 19.69
N GLU A 105 15.86 -5.44 19.66
CA GLU A 105 16.60 -6.67 19.96
C GLU A 105 16.33 -7.26 21.36
N ASP A 106 15.76 -6.47 22.29
CA ASP A 106 15.53 -6.89 23.68
C ASP A 106 14.07 -7.31 23.98
N GLY A 107 13.17 -7.26 22.99
CA GLY A 107 11.95 -8.07 22.99
C GLY A 107 10.90 -7.76 24.07
N PHE A 108 10.81 -6.53 24.57
CA PHE A 108 9.74 -6.11 25.50
C PHE A 108 8.79 -5.10 24.84
N GLY A 109 7.84 -5.60 24.03
CA GLY A 109 6.68 -4.84 23.55
C GLY A 109 5.41 -5.22 24.33
N GLU A 110 5.09 -4.51 25.40
CA GLU A 110 3.90 -4.76 26.23
C GLU A 110 2.62 -4.07 25.74
N GLU A 111 2.65 -3.25 24.68
CA GLU A 111 1.44 -2.65 24.13
C GLU A 111 1.12 -3.20 22.72
N PRO A 112 -0.11 -3.70 22.48
CA PRO A 112 -0.54 -4.09 21.15
C PRO A 112 -0.75 -2.84 20.29
N ASP A 113 0.24 -2.47 19.47
CA ASP A 113 -0.01 -1.50 18.40
C ASP A 113 -1.02 -2.09 17.40
N GLU A 114 -2.06 -1.31 17.11
CA GLU A 114 -3.10 -1.66 16.15
C GLU A 114 -2.53 -1.58 14.73
N GLU A 115 -2.73 -2.64 13.95
CA GLU A 115 -2.46 -2.63 12.51
C GLU A 115 -3.47 -1.73 11.79
N ILE A 116 -2.98 -0.72 11.09
CA ILE A 116 -3.81 0.29 10.43
C ILE A 116 -3.71 0.12 8.91
N TRP A 117 -4.86 -0.11 8.31
CA TRP A 117 -5.04 -0.14 6.86
C TRP A 117 -5.94 0.99 6.40
N LEU A 118 -5.51 1.66 5.34
CA LEU A 118 -6.34 2.56 4.56
C LEU A 118 -6.56 1.98 3.17
N TYR A 119 -7.66 2.37 2.53
CA TYR A 119 -8.06 1.82 1.25
C TYR A 119 -8.53 2.92 0.31
N ALA A 120 -8.29 2.72 -0.97
CA ALA A 120 -8.81 3.57 -2.04
C ALA A 120 -9.19 2.74 -3.27
N TYR A 121 -10.08 3.26 -4.11
CA TYR A 121 -10.32 2.70 -5.44
C TYR A 121 -9.34 3.30 -6.45
N VAL A 122 -8.79 2.46 -7.31
CA VAL A 122 -7.93 2.84 -8.42
C VAL A 122 -8.60 2.40 -9.71
N SER A 123 -8.68 3.30 -10.69
CA SER A 123 -9.28 3.00 -12.00
C SER A 123 -8.40 2.06 -12.82
N LYS A 124 -8.96 1.50 -13.89
CA LYS A 124 -8.20 0.72 -14.88
C LYS A 124 -7.12 1.52 -15.60
N GLU A 125 -7.17 2.85 -15.56
CA GLU A 125 -6.11 3.77 -16.03
C GLU A 125 -5.07 4.06 -14.93
N GLY A 126 -5.18 3.44 -13.76
CA GLY A 126 -4.23 3.59 -12.66
C GLY A 126 -4.37 4.91 -11.89
N ARG A 127 -5.51 5.59 -11.97
CA ARG A 127 -5.78 6.83 -11.23
C ARG A 127 -6.58 6.54 -9.98
N PHE A 128 -6.25 7.20 -8.88
CA PHE A 128 -7.06 7.14 -7.68
C PHE A 128 -8.43 7.80 -7.93
N LEU A 129 -9.48 7.04 -7.66
CA LEU A 129 -10.88 7.49 -7.77
C LEU A 129 -11.40 8.04 -6.44
N THR A 130 -10.75 7.67 -5.35
CA THR A 130 -11.10 8.09 -3.99
C THR A 130 -9.86 8.38 -3.17
N ASP A 131 -10.00 9.23 -2.17
CA ASP A 131 -9.06 9.37 -1.07
C ASP A 131 -8.93 8.05 -0.29
N PHE A 132 -7.84 7.90 0.46
CA PHE A 132 -7.63 6.76 1.34
C PHE A 132 -8.47 6.86 2.61
N ALA A 133 -9.19 5.78 2.97
CA ALA A 133 -10.03 5.71 4.17
C ALA A 133 -9.99 4.34 4.84
N GLU A 134 -10.35 4.26 6.13
CA GLU A 134 -10.42 2.99 6.90
C GLU A 134 -11.42 2.00 6.26
N ASN A 135 -12.54 2.52 5.76
CA ASN A 135 -13.57 1.76 5.06
C ASN A 135 -13.88 2.44 3.73
N VAL A 136 -13.87 1.65 2.65
CA VAL A 136 -14.16 2.12 1.28
C VAL A 136 -15.59 1.78 0.84
N GLU A 137 -16.34 1.02 1.65
CA GLU A 137 -17.76 0.77 1.41
C GLU A 137 -18.65 2.00 1.68
N GLU A 138 -18.08 3.06 2.26
CA GLU A 138 -18.76 4.32 2.58
C GLU A 138 -18.58 5.40 1.50
N LEU A 139 -18.03 5.04 0.32
CA LEU A 139 -17.67 5.96 -0.78
C LEU A 139 -18.51 5.77 -2.04
#